data_AF-A0AAW7ZFV0-F1
#
_entry.id   AF-A0AAW7ZFV0-F1
#
_cell.length_a   1.000
_cell.length_b   1.000
_cell.length_c   1.000
_cell.angle_alpha   90.00
_cell.angle_beta   90.00
_cell.angle_gamma   90.00
#
_symmetry.space_group_name_H-M   'P 1'
#
loop_
_entity.id
_entity.type
_entity.pdbx_description
1 polymer ?
#
loop_
_entity_poly.entity_id
_entity_poly.type
_entity_poly.pdbx_seq_one_letter_code
_entity_poly.pdbx_strand_id
1 'polypeptide(L)'
;MFKKDKLLHIFISFLLFMTLIHFLHPHIAALLTLALGIAKEIYDQLSGKGTPEYKDILANFLGILAGYIVFYSVIVFALGKLN
;
A
#
# COMPACT_ATOMS: atom_id res chain seq x y z
N MET A 1 18.24 -4.33 -10.24
CA MET A 1 17.54 -3.19 -10.88
C MET A 1 16.07 -3.27 -10.47
N PHE A 2 15.58 -2.36 -9.61
CA PHE A 2 14.14 -2.26 -9.30
C PHE A 2 13.40 -2.01 -10.61
N LYS A 3 12.69 -3.00 -11.14
CA LYS A 3 11.92 -2.86 -12.39
C LYS A 3 10.77 -1.88 -12.13
N LYS A 4 10.37 -1.12 -13.16
CA LYS A 4 9.24 -0.14 -13.10
C LYS A 4 7.99 -0.69 -12.42
N ASP A 5 7.73 -1.98 -12.62
CA ASP A 5 6.67 -2.75 -12.01
C ASP A 5 6.64 -2.67 -10.46
N LYS A 6 7.80 -2.78 -9.81
CA LYS A 6 7.88 -2.77 -8.33
C LYS A 6 7.62 -1.37 -7.77
N LEU A 7 8.00 -0.33 -8.50
CA LEU A 7 7.64 1.05 -8.16
C LEU A 7 6.13 1.30 -8.32
N LEU A 8 5.50 0.67 -9.33
CA LEU A 8 4.05 0.75 -9.50
C LEU A 8 3.32 0.08 -8.32
N HIS A 9 3.79 -1.09 -7.86
CA HIS A 9 3.27 -1.76 -6.67
C HIS A 9 3.33 -0.88 -5.41
N ILE A 10 4.47 -0.23 -5.18
CA ILE A 10 4.64 0.74 -4.08
C ILE A 10 3.64 1.89 -4.23
N PHE A 11 3.58 2.51 -5.42
CA PHE A 11 2.78 3.70 -5.65
C PHE A 11 1.27 3.44 -5.56
N ILE A 12 0.78 2.36 -6.17
CA ILE A 12 -0.63 1.99 -6.11
C ILE A 12 -1.02 1.59 -4.69
N SER A 13 -0.21 0.81 -3.98
CA SER A 13 -0.49 0.45 -2.59
C SER A 13 -0.50 1.66 -1.66
N PHE A 14 0.41 2.63 -1.88
CA PHE A 14 0.40 3.90 -1.16
C PHE A 14 -0.90 4.68 -1.39
N LEU A 15 -1.28 4.90 -2.65
CA LEU A 15 -2.50 5.66 -2.97
C LEU A 15 -3.77 4.97 -2.48
N LEU A 16 -3.84 3.64 -2.61
CA LEU A 16 -4.96 2.84 -2.16
C LEU A 16 -5.11 2.92 -0.65
N PHE A 17 -4.01 2.76 0.10
CA PHE A 17 -4.02 2.94 1.55
C PHE A 17 -4.49 4.34 1.94
N MET A 18 -3.87 5.39 1.37
CA MET A 18 -4.22 6.79 1.65
C MET A 18 -5.68 7.10 1.31
N THR A 19 -6.27 6.45 0.30
CA THR A 19 -7.68 6.61 -0.02
C THR A 19 -8.55 5.91 1.03
N LEU A 20 -8.24 4.66 1.37
CA LEU A 20 -9.03 3.85 2.29
C LEU A 20 -9.07 4.40 3.72
N ILE A 21 -7.99 5.04 4.21
CA ILE A 21 -7.97 5.63 5.55
C ILE A 21 -8.97 6.79 5.75
N HIS A 22 -9.52 7.36 4.67
CA HIS A 22 -10.59 8.36 4.79
C HIS A 22 -11.91 7.75 5.27
N PHE A 23 -12.10 6.45 5.05
CA PHE A 23 -13.35 5.74 5.33
C PHE A 23 -13.19 4.66 6.41
N LEU A 24 -11.97 4.18 6.62
CA LEU A 24 -11.67 3.03 7.47
C LEU A 24 -10.59 3.37 8.49
N HIS A 25 -10.58 2.63 9.60
CA HIS A 25 -9.48 2.69 10.57
C HIS A 25 -8.15 2.33 9.87
N PRO A 26 -7.01 2.99 10.17
CA PRO A 26 -5.74 2.77 9.47
C PRO A 26 -5.30 1.31 9.39
N HIS A 27 -5.47 0.54 10.47
CA HIS A 27 -5.16 -0.89 10.47
C HIS A 27 -6.03 -1.71 9.51
N ILE A 28 -7.32 -1.38 9.40
CA ILE A 28 -8.25 -2.04 8.47
C ILE A 28 -7.90 -1.66 7.03
N ALA A 29 -7.61 -0.39 6.77
CA ALA A 29 -7.18 0.08 5.45
C ALA A 29 -5.88 -0.60 4.99
N ALA A 30 -4.91 -0.77 5.90
CA ALA A 30 -3.66 -1.48 5.61
C ALA A 30 -3.88 -2.95 5.29
N LEU A 31 -4.68 -3.66 6.11
CA LEU A 31 -5.01 -5.07 5.87
C LEU A 31 -5.74 -5.24 4.54
N LEU A 32 -6.71 -4.37 4.24
CA LEU A 32 -7.45 -4.44 2.99
C LEU A 32 -6.56 -4.14 1.77
N THR A 33 -5.68 -3.15 1.86
CA THR A 33 -4.71 -2.83 0.80
C THR A 33 -3.78 -4.02 0.54
N LEU A 34 -3.25 -4.65 1.60
CA LEU A 34 -2.39 -5.81 1.46
C LEU A 34 -3.14 -7.01 0.89
N ALA A 35 -4.37 -7.26 1.35
CA ALA A 35 -5.22 -8.33 0.83
C ALA A 35 -5.51 -8.15 -0.67
N LEU A 36 -5.79 -6.93 -1.13
CA LEU A 36 -5.98 -6.61 -2.54
C LEU A 36 -4.69 -6.82 -3.35
N GLY A 37 -3.54 -6.43 -2.81
CA GLY A 37 -2.24 -6.69 -3.43
C GLY A 37 -1.98 -8.19 -3.62
N ILE A 38 -2.23 -9.00 -2.59
CA ILE A 38 -2.09 -10.47 -2.66
C ILE A 38 -3.12 -11.06 -3.65
N ALA A 39 -4.37 -10.61 -3.60
CA ALA A 39 -5.42 -11.08 -4.49
C ALA A 39 -5.09 -10.79 -5.96
N LYS A 40 -4.48 -9.63 -6.27
CA LYS A 40 -3.98 -9.32 -7.61
C LYS A 40 -2.91 -10.31 -8.06
N GLU A 41 -1.92 -10.63 -7.22
CA GLU A 41 -0.87 -11.61 -7.56
C GLU A 41 -1.43 -13.02 -7.81
N ILE A 42 -2.43 -13.44 -7.00
CA ILE A 42 -3.15 -14.70 -7.23
C ILE A 42 -3.91 -14.65 -8.55
N TYR A 43 -4.59 -13.54 -8.86
CA TYR A 43 -5.30 -13.36 -10.12
C TYR A 43 -4.36 -13.43 -11.33
N ASP A 44 -3.18 -12.81 -11.25
CA ASP A 44 -2.18 -12.83 -12.31
C ASP A 44 -1.69 -14.26 -12.59
N GLN A 45 -1.47 -15.04 -11.52
CA GLN A 45 -1.10 -16.45 -11.62
C GLN A 45 -2.18 -17.29 -12.30
N LEU A 46 -3.44 -17.10 -11.92
CA LEU A 46 -4.57 -17.87 -12.45
C LEU A 46 -4.95 -17.47 -13.88
N SER A 47 -4.80 -16.19 -14.22
CA SER A 47 -5.19 -15.66 -15.53
C SER A 47 -4.07 -15.69 -16.57
N GLY A 48 -2.83 -15.94 -16.15
CA GLY A 48 -1.65 -15.92 -17.02
C GLY A 48 -1.26 -14.52 -17.52
N LYS A 49 -1.87 -13.46 -16.96
CA LYS A 49 -1.64 -12.06 -17.35
C LYS A 49 -0.43 -11.41 -16.68
N GLY A 50 0.15 -12.08 -15.70
CA GLY A 50 1.33 -11.62 -14.97
C GLY A 50 2.14 -12.79 -14.42
N THR A 51 3.28 -12.48 -13.82
CA THR A 51 4.11 -13.48 -13.13
C THR A 51 4.15 -13.10 -11.66
N PRO A 52 3.56 -13.90 -10.76
CA PRO A 52 3.60 -13.58 -9.33
C PRO A 52 5.04 -13.60 -8.82
N GLU A 53 5.49 -12.49 -8.26
CA GLU A 53 6.80 -12.40 -7.60
C GLU A 53 6.65 -12.02 -6.13
N TYR A 54 7.38 -12.69 -5.25
CA TYR A 54 7.44 -12.33 -3.82
C TYR A 54 7.83 -10.85 -3.59
N LYS A 55 8.63 -10.28 -4.50
CA LYS A 55 9.06 -8.89 -4.45
C LYS A 55 7.91 -7.89 -4.65
N ASP A 56 6.81 -8.30 -5.30
CA ASP A 56 5.64 -7.45 -5.51
C ASP A 56 4.80 -7.33 -4.23
N ILE A 57 4.73 -8.41 -3.44
CA ILE A 57 4.15 -8.37 -2.09
C ILE A 57 4.98 -7.45 -1.18
N LEU A 58 6.31 -7.57 -1.22
CA LEU A 58 7.19 -6.67 -0.46
C LEU A 58 7.03 -5.21 -0.91
N ALA A 59 6.92 -4.96 -2.21
CA ALA A 59 6.66 -3.64 -2.76
C ALA A 59 5.31 -3.06 -2.29
N ASN A 60 4.24 -3.87 -2.24
CA ASN A 60 2.96 -3.45 -1.69
C ASN A 60 3.09 -3.07 -0.20
N PHE A 61 3.83 -3.87 0.58
CA PHE A 61 4.09 -3.58 2.00
C PHE A 61 4.85 -2.26 2.19
N LEU A 62 5.86 -1.98 1.36
CA LEU A 62 6.60 -0.71 1.40
C LEU A 62 5.71 0.49 1.08
N GLY A 63 4.78 0.36 0.12
CA GLY A 63 3.80 1.40 -0.19
C GLY A 63 2.86 1.70 1.00
N ILE A 64 2.36 0.67 1.66
CA ILE A 64 1.52 0.79 2.87
C ILE A 64 2.31 1.46 4.01
N LEU A 65 3.56 1.03 4.24
CA LEU A 65 4.42 1.60 5.27
C LEU A 65 4.70 3.09 5.02
N ALA A 66 4.99 3.47 3.77
CA ALA A 66 5.15 4.88 3.40
C ALA A 66 3.87 5.68 3.68
N GLY A 67 2.70 5.10 3.40
CA GLY A 67 1.40 5.69 3.71
C GLY A 67 1.20 5.95 5.20
N TYR A 68 1.55 4.99 6.05
CA TYR A 68 1.52 5.15 7.50
C TYR A 68 2.42 6.29 7.98
N ILE A 69 3.65 6.35 7.48
CA ILE A 69 4.61 7.40 7.85
C ILE A 69 4.03 8.78 7.52
N VAL A 70 3.47 8.94 6.32
CA VAL A 70 2.83 10.20 5.90
C VAL A 70 1.64 10.53 6.80
N PHE A 71 0.74 9.57 7.04
CA PHE A 71 -0.44 9.79 7.87
C PHE A 71 -0.07 10.25 9.29
N TYR A 72 0.82 9.53 9.97
CA TYR A 72 1.22 9.90 11.33
C TYR A 72 2.00 11.21 11.39
N SER A 73 2.84 11.50 10.39
CA SER A 73 3.57 12.78 10.32
C SER A 73 2.61 13.96 10.21
N VAL A 74 1.55 13.83 9.40
CA VAL A 74 0.50 14.86 9.28
C VAL A 74 -0.27 15.03 10.58
N ILE A 75 -0.65 13.92 11.23
CA ILE A 75 -1.38 13.98 12.52
C ILE A 75 -0.52 14.63 13.60
N VAL A 76 0.75 14.23 13.75
CA VAL A 76 1.67 14.82 14.74
C VAL A 76 1.85 16.32 14.47
N PHE A 77 2.04 16.71 13.21
CA PHE A 77 2.16 18.12 12.84
C PHE A 77 0.87 18.92 13.13
N ALA A 78 -0.30 18.34 12.83
CA ALA A 78 -1.59 18.98 13.10
C ALA A 78 -1.84 19.15 14.60
N LEU A 79 -1.55 18.11 15.41
CA LEU A 79 -1.68 18.17 16.87
C LEU A 79 -0.66 19.12 17.50
N GLY A 80 0.56 19.17 16.98
CA GLY A 80 1.60 20.10 17.45
C GLY A 80 1.27 21.57 17.18
N LYS A 81 0.38 21.87 16.24
CA LYS A 81 -0.16 23.23 16.01
C LYS A 81 -1.32 23.61 16.94
N LEU A 82 -1.93 22.64 17.64
CA LEU A 82 -3.07 22.87 18.54
C LEU A 82 -2.65 23.07 20.00
N ASN A 83 -1.37 22.82 20.33
CA ASN A 83 -0.74 23.11 21.63
C ASN A 83 0.00 24.44 21.58
#